data_AF-R7LRM9-F1
#
_entry.id   AF-R7LRM9-F1
#
_cell.length_a   1.000
_cell.length_b   1.000
_cell.length_c   1.000
_cell.angle_alpha   90.00
_cell.angle_beta   90.00
_cell.angle_gamma   90.00
#
_symmetry.space_group_name_H-M   'P 1'
#
loop_
_entity.id
_entity.type
_entity.pdbx_description
1 polymer ?
#
loop_
_entity_poly.entity_id
_entity_poly.type
_entity_poly.pdbx_seq_one_letter_code
_entity_poly.pdbx_strand_id
1 'polypeptide(L)'
;MKNKGITLVALVLTIIILLILSGIAISSLTNTGLLKNASMASNKYKISQIEEKMKLAKLELEMSSENKSIKDVFIKNGTINEEQADEGLINFNDSSIFITNFEGLQKLSNMAKSGEDFSNKYVYIINNIDCYNSFDIESRELQKGENFEPILNFNGSFDGNDYIIKNLYIKTETNGAALISKLNEGGTVKNLIIDNSYIDGNKEIGCIVGKNYGTISKCISQNSKIIGNGDTHGTFIGGICGYNLLNGKIMNCVNKSEIISKYKLCGGICGYSLEGNISDCVNYGKVTGSAQVGGIVGDSEGKQNNIVFVRDCTNYGEINEKHDSEQIMGYVGGIVGCNYKWSEINNCINKANVNGTSASIGGIAGINHYNIKKCYNEGKIESKRTEIISATRWLYLGGICGYNSGNIEQCGNLGEVKSNYNIEDDSDGVYVGGISGVITVSNSKDVFDSVKISKCYNYGIINGQKYIGGITGRVSTNSNIEYCFNNGKIIGDDKVGGITGTLPNNNTKICSCYNFGEISGNSNFGGVCGIVGSYVENSYSIGKIDYDNSSNYYGTLFGAIWTGANCVNCYYLDIICDKGVGYEQTSGLANSVIGKSEEELKKLAEILGEAYSQDYDNINNGYPYLKENIPIK
;
A
#
# COMPACT_ATOMS: atom_id res chain seq x y z
N MET A 1 -14.36 -92.76 18.78
CA MET A 1 -14.81 -91.36 18.65
C MET A 1 -14.32 -90.83 17.32
N LYS A 2 -15.21 -90.44 16.39
CA LYS A 2 -14.85 -89.99 15.04
C LYS A 2 -14.17 -88.62 15.12
N ASN A 3 -12.88 -88.54 14.80
CA ASN A 3 -12.18 -87.27 14.56
C ASN A 3 -12.84 -86.59 13.35
N LYS A 4 -13.69 -85.58 13.60
CA LYS A 4 -14.19 -84.67 12.57
C LYS A 4 -13.04 -83.73 12.18
N GLY A 5 -12.15 -84.18 11.31
CA GLY A 5 -11.17 -83.30 10.68
C GLY A 5 -11.88 -82.27 9.81
N ILE A 6 -11.51 -81.00 9.95
CA ILE A 6 -11.93 -79.94 9.04
C ILE A 6 -11.45 -80.32 7.64
N THR A 7 -12.34 -80.33 6.64
CA THR A 7 -11.96 -80.59 5.25
C THR A 7 -11.03 -79.48 4.76
N LEU A 8 -10.02 -79.83 3.95
CA LEU A 8 -9.08 -78.85 3.38
C LEU A 8 -9.79 -77.65 2.74
N VAL A 9 -10.94 -77.90 2.11
CA VAL A 9 -11.83 -76.88 1.52
C VAL A 9 -12.37 -75.91 2.58
N ALA A 10 -12.84 -76.40 3.73
CA ALA A 10 -13.34 -75.56 4.82
C ALA A 10 -12.21 -74.74 5.45
N LEU A 11 -10.99 -75.29 5.55
CA LEU A 11 -9.81 -74.56 6.02
C LEU A 11 -9.45 -73.41 5.06
N VAL A 12 -9.39 -73.70 3.76
CA VAL A 12 -9.09 -72.70 2.71
C VAL A 12 -10.14 -71.59 2.68
N LEU A 13 -11.43 -71.94 2.75
CA LEU A 13 -12.52 -70.96 2.82
C LEU A 13 -12.40 -70.06 4.06
N THR A 14 -12.07 -70.64 5.22
CA THR A 14 -11.90 -69.88 6.46
C THR A 14 -10.73 -68.90 6.36
N ILE A 15 -9.60 -69.32 5.76
CA ILE A 15 -8.44 -68.45 5.52
C ILE A 15 -8.80 -67.31 4.56
N ILE A 16 -9.50 -67.60 3.47
CA ILE A 16 -9.94 -66.58 2.50
C ILE A 16 -10.86 -65.55 3.17
N ILE A 17 -11.85 -66.00 3.96
CA ILE A 17 -12.76 -65.11 4.69
C ILE A 17 -12.00 -64.21 5.68
N LEU A 18 -11.02 -64.77 6.42
CA LEU A 18 -10.19 -64.00 7.34
C LEU A 18 -9.32 -62.95 6.63
N LEU A 19 -8.78 -63.27 5.45
CA LEU A 19 -8.00 -62.33 4.63
C LEU A 19 -8.87 -61.20 4.05
N ILE A 20 -10.11 -61.49 3.67
CA ILE A 20 -11.07 -60.48 3.20
C ILE A 20 -11.47 -59.55 4.34
N LEU A 21 -11.81 -60.11 5.51
CA LEU A 21 -12.17 -59.33 6.70
C LEU A 21 -11.02 -58.43 7.17
N SER A 22 -9.79 -58.93 7.17
CA SER A 22 -8.61 -58.12 7.53
C SER A 22 -8.36 -57.02 6.51
N GLY A 23 -8.52 -57.30 5.20
CA GLY A 23 -8.42 -56.29 4.14
C GLY A 23 -9.45 -55.16 4.29
N ILE A 24 -10.70 -55.49 4.62
CA ILE A 24 -11.77 -54.51 4.87
C ILE A 24 -11.46 -53.67 6.11
N ALA A 25 -11.02 -54.31 7.21
CA ALA A 25 -10.68 -53.61 8.45
C ALA A 25 -9.49 -52.64 8.25
N ILE A 26 -8.42 -53.10 7.59
CA ILE A 26 -7.25 -52.26 7.28
C ILE A 26 -7.67 -51.09 6.38
N SER A 27 -8.41 -51.37 5.30
CA SER A 27 -8.95 -50.33 4.39
C SER A 27 -9.83 -49.32 5.14
N SER A 28 -10.66 -49.78 6.08
CA SER A 28 -11.49 -48.90 6.91
C SER A 28 -10.66 -48.01 7.84
N LEU A 29 -9.55 -48.50 8.40
CA LEU A 29 -8.65 -47.68 9.22
C LEU A 29 -7.79 -46.71 8.38
N THR A 30 -7.36 -47.11 7.19
CA THR A 30 -6.41 -46.32 6.38
C THR A 30 -7.08 -45.33 5.44
N ASN A 31 -8.22 -45.67 4.82
CA ASN A 31 -8.90 -44.84 3.83
C ASN A 31 -9.86 -43.81 4.42
N THR A 32 -10.18 -43.89 5.71
CA THR A 32 -11.05 -42.90 6.39
C THR A 32 -10.30 -41.66 6.86
N GLY A 33 -8.97 -41.62 6.71
CA GLY A 33 -8.14 -40.54 7.24
C GLY A 33 -8.04 -40.54 8.77
N LEU A 34 -8.59 -41.54 9.46
CA LEU A 34 -8.65 -41.61 10.93
C LEU A 34 -7.26 -41.53 11.57
N LEU A 35 -6.28 -42.26 11.03
CA LEU A 35 -4.89 -42.22 11.53
C LEU A 35 -4.24 -40.84 11.32
N LYS A 36 -4.53 -40.17 10.19
CA LYS A 36 -4.06 -38.80 9.93
C LYS A 36 -4.67 -37.82 10.94
N ASN A 37 -5.98 -37.90 11.17
CA ASN A 37 -6.68 -37.06 12.14
C ASN A 37 -6.20 -37.31 13.58
N ALA A 38 -5.97 -38.57 13.96
CA ALA A 38 -5.43 -38.93 15.27
C ALA A 38 -4.01 -38.38 15.47
N SER A 39 -3.15 -38.49 14.45
CA SER A 39 -1.80 -37.90 14.47
C SER A 39 -1.85 -36.37 14.60
N MET A 40 -2.70 -35.70 13.80
CA MET A 40 -2.91 -34.25 13.90
C MET A 40 -3.43 -33.81 15.27
N ALA A 41 -4.38 -34.56 15.85
CA ALA A 41 -4.92 -34.28 17.17
C ALA A 41 -3.85 -34.46 18.27
N SER A 42 -3.04 -35.52 18.18
CA SER A 42 -1.92 -35.75 19.09
C SER A 42 -0.89 -34.61 19.05
N ASN A 43 -0.51 -34.17 17.84
CA ASN A 43 0.40 -33.04 17.67
C ASN A 43 -0.21 -31.76 18.24
N LYS A 44 -1.48 -31.46 17.92
CA LYS A 44 -2.18 -30.28 18.45
C LYS A 44 -2.24 -30.27 19.97
N TYR A 45 -2.44 -31.42 20.60
CA TYR A 45 -2.40 -31.56 22.06
C TYR A 45 -1.01 -31.24 22.63
N LYS A 46 0.07 -31.81 22.07
CA LYS A 46 1.46 -31.52 22.49
C LYS A 46 1.80 -30.04 22.36
N ILE A 47 1.38 -29.41 21.25
CA ILE A 47 1.59 -27.97 21.00
C ILE A 47 0.84 -27.13 22.04
N SER A 48 -0.43 -27.47 22.32
CA SER A 48 -1.25 -26.75 23.29
C SER A 48 -0.63 -26.75 24.69
N GLN A 49 0.00 -27.85 25.11
CA GLN A 49 0.73 -27.91 26.38
C GLN A 49 1.92 -26.96 26.43
N ILE A 50 2.63 -26.79 25.31
CA ILE A 50 3.76 -25.85 25.22
C ILE A 50 3.27 -24.41 25.21
N GLU A 51 2.22 -24.11 24.46
CA GLU A 51 1.60 -22.79 24.46
C GLU A 51 1.11 -22.40 25.87
N GLU A 52 0.56 -23.35 26.63
CA GLU A 52 0.20 -23.14 28.04
C GLU A 52 1.43 -22.85 28.91
N LYS A 53 2.51 -23.64 28.78
CA LYS A 53 3.78 -23.38 29.48
C LYS A 53 4.35 -22.01 29.15
N MET A 54 4.34 -21.61 27.87
CA MET A 54 4.80 -20.29 27.42
C MET A 54 3.93 -19.18 28.03
N LYS A 55 2.61 -19.36 28.05
CA LYS A 55 1.68 -18.37 28.62
C LYS A 55 1.90 -18.20 30.13
N LEU A 56 2.08 -19.30 30.86
CA LEU A 56 2.39 -19.26 32.29
C LEU A 56 3.73 -18.56 32.55
N ALA A 57 4.76 -18.85 31.74
CA ALA A 57 6.05 -18.16 31.87
C ALA A 57 5.93 -16.65 31.60
N LYS A 58 5.19 -16.24 30.56
CA LYS A 58 4.93 -14.81 30.29
C LYS A 58 4.20 -14.13 31.45
N LEU A 59 3.19 -14.79 32.05
CA LEU A 59 2.49 -14.27 33.23
C LEU A 59 3.41 -14.14 34.46
N GLU A 60 4.30 -15.12 34.70
CA GLU A 60 5.29 -15.02 35.79
C GLU A 60 6.24 -13.82 35.58
N LEU A 61 6.68 -13.58 34.34
CA LEU A 61 7.51 -12.43 34.00
C LEU A 61 6.78 -11.10 34.22
N GLU A 62 5.52 -10.99 33.79
CA GLU A 62 4.68 -9.81 34.01
C GLU A 62 4.46 -9.53 35.51
N MET A 63 4.30 -10.57 36.33
CA MET A 63 4.08 -10.43 37.78
C MET A 63 5.36 -10.13 38.56
N SER A 64 6.52 -10.63 38.12
CA SER A 64 7.77 -10.55 38.88
C SER A 64 8.47 -9.19 38.78
N SER A 65 8.20 -8.37 37.75
CA SER A 65 8.91 -7.12 37.45
C SER A 65 10.44 -7.25 37.32
N GLU A 66 10.94 -8.48 37.24
CA GLU A 66 12.35 -8.78 37.03
C GLU A 66 12.66 -8.81 35.53
N ASN A 67 13.82 -8.29 35.12
CA ASN A 67 14.28 -8.37 33.73
C ASN A 67 14.79 -9.79 33.41
N LYS A 68 13.87 -10.76 33.33
CA LYS A 68 14.12 -12.17 33.03
C LYS A 68 13.41 -12.57 31.73
N SER A 69 13.89 -13.63 31.11
CA SER A 69 13.35 -14.23 29.89
C SER A 69 12.59 -15.52 30.18
N ILE A 70 11.85 -16.05 29.17
CA ILE A 70 11.17 -17.34 29.26
C ILE A 70 12.20 -18.45 29.48
N LYS A 71 13.38 -18.35 28.86
CA LYS A 71 14.53 -19.23 29.11
C LYS A 71 14.86 -19.29 30.61
N ASP A 72 14.94 -18.15 31.29
CA ASP A 72 15.29 -18.11 32.72
C ASP A 72 14.20 -18.74 33.60
N VAL A 73 12.92 -18.53 33.27
CA VAL A 73 11.78 -19.20 33.93
C VAL A 73 11.83 -20.71 33.70
N PHE A 74 12.12 -21.14 32.47
CA PHE A 74 12.20 -22.56 32.11
C PHE A 74 13.39 -23.26 32.76
N ILE A 75 14.52 -22.57 32.97
CA ILE A 75 15.64 -23.10 33.77
C ILE A 75 15.21 -23.22 35.24
N LYS A 76 14.66 -22.14 35.81
CA LYS A 76 14.22 -22.09 37.22
C LYS A 76 13.21 -23.17 37.57
N ASN A 77 12.27 -23.48 36.67
CA ASN A 77 11.24 -24.50 36.89
C ASN A 77 11.64 -25.90 36.38
N GLY A 78 12.86 -26.07 35.86
CA GLY A 78 13.39 -27.35 35.37
C GLY A 78 12.78 -27.84 34.06
N THR A 79 12.11 -26.98 33.28
CA THR A 79 11.62 -27.31 31.93
C THR A 79 12.79 -27.53 30.95
N ILE A 80 13.88 -26.77 31.11
CA ILE A 80 15.16 -26.97 30.44
C ILE A 80 16.28 -26.86 31.47
N ASN A 81 17.48 -27.36 31.16
CA ASN A 81 18.67 -27.15 31.99
C ASN A 81 19.63 -26.10 31.37
N GLU A 82 20.67 -25.71 32.11
CA GLU A 82 21.64 -24.69 31.66
C GLU A 82 22.43 -25.14 30.43
N GLU A 83 22.84 -26.41 30.37
CA GLU A 83 23.58 -26.98 29.23
C GLU A 83 22.78 -26.90 27.92
N GLN A 84 21.51 -27.29 27.96
CA GLN A 84 20.56 -27.14 26.84
C GLN A 84 20.40 -25.68 26.43
N ALA A 85 20.33 -24.77 27.40
CA ALA A 85 20.20 -23.35 27.13
C ALA A 85 21.46 -22.76 26.47
N ASP A 86 22.64 -23.25 26.82
CA ASP A 86 23.93 -22.86 26.23
C ASP A 86 24.11 -23.43 24.83
N GLU A 87 23.65 -24.66 24.55
CA GLU A 87 23.64 -25.25 23.20
C GLU A 87 22.85 -24.44 22.17
N GLY A 88 21.91 -23.60 22.61
CA GLY A 88 21.22 -22.64 21.75
C GLY A 88 19.97 -23.16 21.06
N LEU A 89 20.00 -24.39 20.54
CA LEU A 89 18.87 -25.04 19.88
C LEU A 89 18.46 -26.29 20.65
N ILE A 90 17.23 -26.29 21.16
CA ILE A 90 16.69 -27.38 21.98
C ILE A 90 15.52 -28.03 21.24
N ASN A 91 15.67 -29.29 20.83
CA ASN A 91 14.55 -30.10 20.34
C ASN A 91 13.72 -30.57 21.54
N PHE A 92 12.79 -29.73 22.01
CA PHE A 92 11.98 -30.01 23.19
C PHE A 92 11.08 -31.25 23.00
N ASN A 93 10.57 -31.45 21.78
CA ASN A 93 9.96 -32.70 21.33
C ASN A 93 9.96 -32.77 19.79
N ASP A 94 9.36 -33.82 19.21
CA ASP A 94 9.29 -34.06 17.76
C ASP A 94 8.75 -32.88 16.92
N SER A 95 7.98 -31.98 17.53
CA SER A 95 7.29 -30.88 16.85
C SER A 95 7.68 -29.49 17.38
N SER A 96 8.51 -29.38 18.41
CA SER A 96 8.81 -28.09 19.07
C SER A 96 10.29 -27.90 19.32
N ILE A 97 10.79 -26.75 18.86
CA ILE A 97 12.19 -26.34 18.90
C ILE A 97 12.26 -25.02 19.66
N PHE A 98 13.12 -24.91 20.67
CA PHE A 98 13.41 -23.65 21.35
C PHE A 98 14.76 -23.11 20.91
N ILE A 99 14.83 -21.80 20.73
CA ILE A 99 16.06 -21.06 20.41
C ILE A 99 16.35 -20.06 21.54
N THR A 100 17.54 -20.11 22.10
CA THR A 100 17.94 -19.30 23.27
C THR A 100 19.07 -18.30 22.98
N ASN A 101 19.84 -18.51 21.91
CA ASN A 101 21.01 -17.70 21.56
C ASN A 101 21.31 -17.75 20.04
N PHE A 102 22.38 -17.06 19.62
CA PHE A 102 22.76 -16.95 18.20
C PHE A 102 23.23 -18.27 17.58
N GLU A 103 23.98 -19.08 18.32
CA GLU A 103 24.42 -20.40 17.84
C GLU A 103 23.22 -21.31 17.54
N GLY A 104 22.18 -21.25 18.38
CA GLY A 104 20.92 -21.94 18.14
C GLY A 104 20.23 -21.49 16.84
N LEU A 105 20.21 -20.19 16.58
CA LEU A 105 19.64 -19.64 15.35
C LEU A 105 20.43 -20.09 14.12
N GLN A 106 21.76 -20.18 14.21
CA GLN A 106 22.61 -20.71 13.14
C GLN A 106 22.38 -22.21 12.92
N LYS A 107 22.21 -22.99 13.99
CA LYS A 107 21.85 -24.43 13.90
C LYS A 107 20.52 -24.62 13.17
N LEU A 108 19.52 -23.77 13.45
CA LEU A 108 18.24 -23.80 12.73
C LEU A 108 18.41 -23.49 11.24
N SER A 109 19.22 -22.49 10.89
CA SER A 109 19.55 -22.18 9.49
C SER A 109 20.25 -23.36 8.80
N ASN A 110 21.20 -24.01 9.48
CA ASN A 110 21.89 -25.18 8.95
C ASN A 110 20.94 -26.37 8.72
N MET A 111 19.99 -26.63 9.63
CA MET A 111 18.95 -27.65 9.41
C MET A 111 18.16 -27.36 8.13
N ALA A 112 17.74 -26.12 7.92
CA ALA A 112 17.03 -25.70 6.72
C ALA A 112 17.89 -25.85 5.44
N LYS A 113 19.18 -25.51 5.53
CA LYS A 113 20.16 -25.68 4.44
C LYS A 113 20.38 -27.15 4.09
N SER A 114 20.30 -28.05 5.07
CA SER A 114 20.36 -29.50 4.89
C SER A 114 19.05 -30.12 4.36
N GLY A 115 18.00 -29.33 4.15
CA GLY A 115 16.72 -29.79 3.60
C GLY A 115 15.75 -30.36 4.63
N GLU A 116 15.90 -29.99 5.90
CA GLU A 116 14.95 -30.37 6.96
C GLU A 116 13.53 -29.90 6.62
N ASP A 117 12.54 -30.79 6.80
CA ASP A 117 11.13 -30.43 6.67
C ASP A 117 10.60 -29.87 8.00
N PHE A 118 10.17 -28.62 7.98
CA PHE A 118 9.57 -27.94 9.13
C PHE A 118 8.04 -28.05 9.14
N SER A 119 7.44 -28.84 8.25
CA SER A 119 6.01 -29.12 8.29
C SER A 119 5.58 -29.62 9.67
N ASN A 120 4.63 -28.92 10.30
CA ASN A 120 4.16 -29.19 11.66
C ASN A 120 5.20 -28.97 12.79
N LYS A 121 6.34 -28.33 12.50
CA LYS A 121 7.31 -27.91 13.52
C LYS A 121 7.06 -26.48 13.96
N TYR A 122 7.28 -26.23 15.24
CA TYR A 122 7.09 -24.94 15.92
C TYR A 122 8.41 -24.52 16.55
N VAL A 123 8.99 -23.46 16.02
CA VAL A 123 10.20 -22.82 16.51
C VAL A 123 9.79 -21.66 17.40
N TYR A 124 10.28 -21.64 18.63
CA TYR A 124 10.04 -20.56 19.59
C TYR A 124 11.36 -19.90 19.99
N ILE A 125 11.45 -18.59 19.84
CA ILE A 125 12.47 -17.82 20.53
C ILE A 125 12.03 -17.69 22.00
N ILE A 126 12.91 -17.99 22.95
CA ILE A 126 12.59 -17.90 24.39
C ILE A 126 13.51 -16.95 25.17
N ASN A 127 14.38 -16.24 24.45
CA ASN A 127 15.29 -15.24 24.99
C ASN A 127 15.68 -14.25 23.87
N ASN A 128 16.09 -13.03 24.23
CA ASN A 128 16.70 -12.12 23.26
C ASN A 128 17.98 -12.73 22.68
N ILE A 129 18.18 -12.57 21.38
CA ILE A 129 19.33 -13.08 20.64
C ILE A 129 20.19 -11.91 20.20
N ASP A 130 21.44 -11.88 20.67
CA ASP A 130 22.48 -10.98 20.17
C ASP A 130 23.34 -11.75 19.17
N CYS A 131 23.42 -11.30 17.93
CA CYS A 131 24.28 -11.89 16.90
C CYS A 131 25.74 -11.40 16.99
N TYR A 132 26.05 -10.50 17.93
CA TYR A 132 27.39 -9.98 18.24
C TYR A 132 28.13 -9.31 17.08
N ASN A 133 27.43 -8.94 16.01
CA ASN A 133 28.04 -8.23 14.90
C ASN A 133 28.16 -6.74 15.19
N SER A 134 29.20 -6.12 14.64
CA SER A 134 29.28 -4.66 14.47
C SER A 134 29.61 -4.36 13.02
N PHE A 135 28.92 -3.39 12.43
CA PHE A 135 29.06 -3.03 11.03
C PHE A 135 29.07 -1.51 10.90
N ASP A 136 29.81 -1.03 9.90
CA ASP A 136 29.85 0.39 9.57
C ASP A 136 28.72 0.74 8.59
N ILE A 137 27.92 1.72 8.96
CA ILE A 137 26.70 2.11 8.24
C ILE A 137 27.02 2.86 6.94
N GLU A 138 28.18 3.52 6.86
CA GLU A 138 28.62 4.31 5.71
C GLU A 138 29.35 3.44 4.69
N SER A 139 30.38 2.70 5.12
CA SER A 139 31.20 1.82 4.30
C SER A 139 30.51 0.51 3.93
N ARG A 140 29.45 0.12 4.66
CA ARG A 140 28.69 -1.13 4.45
C ARG A 140 29.48 -2.39 4.80
N GLU A 141 30.53 -2.23 5.61
CA GLU A 141 31.44 -3.32 5.95
C GLU A 141 31.20 -3.87 7.36
N LEU A 142 31.26 -5.19 7.46
CA LEU A 142 31.29 -5.90 8.74
C LEU A 142 32.64 -5.64 9.42
N GLN A 143 32.60 -5.02 10.60
CA GLN A 143 33.78 -4.71 11.40
C GLN A 143 34.12 -5.84 12.38
N LYS A 144 33.10 -6.55 12.87
CA LYS A 144 33.23 -7.68 13.79
C LYS A 144 32.04 -8.63 13.63
N GLY A 145 32.31 -9.92 13.81
CA GLY A 145 31.30 -10.98 13.79
C GLY A 145 31.30 -11.74 12.48
N GLU A 146 30.17 -12.28 12.08
CA GLU A 146 30.04 -13.12 10.90
C GLU A 146 28.74 -12.87 10.13
N ASN A 147 28.78 -13.19 8.84
CA ASN A 147 27.61 -13.13 7.99
C ASN A 147 26.62 -14.25 8.37
N PHE A 148 25.37 -13.89 8.64
CA PHE A 148 24.33 -14.88 8.87
C PHE A 148 23.84 -15.47 7.55
N GLU A 149 23.82 -16.80 7.47
CA GLU A 149 23.22 -17.53 6.36
C GLU A 149 21.69 -17.60 6.57
N PRO A 150 20.86 -17.06 5.64
CA PRO A 150 19.40 -17.08 5.76
C PRO A 150 18.79 -18.48 5.93
N ILE A 151 17.72 -18.59 6.71
CA ILE A 151 16.93 -19.83 6.85
C ILE A 151 16.18 -20.09 5.52
N LEU A 152 16.49 -21.21 4.85
CA LEU A 152 15.96 -21.53 3.53
C LEU A 152 14.64 -22.31 3.59
N ASN A 153 13.70 -22.04 2.67
CA ASN A 153 12.51 -22.87 2.42
C ASN A 153 11.67 -23.26 3.66
N PHE A 154 11.51 -22.35 4.62
CA PHE A 154 10.82 -22.64 5.87
C PHE A 154 9.30 -22.81 5.66
N ASN A 155 8.73 -23.90 6.16
CA ASN A 155 7.30 -24.24 6.07
C ASN A 155 6.66 -24.57 7.44
N GLY A 156 7.35 -24.26 8.54
CA GLY A 156 6.87 -24.43 9.90
C GLY A 156 6.26 -23.16 10.50
N SER A 157 6.12 -23.14 11.83
CA SER A 157 5.77 -21.93 12.59
C SER A 157 6.98 -21.38 13.32
N PHE A 158 7.29 -20.10 13.11
CA PHE A 158 8.34 -19.38 13.81
C PHE A 158 7.70 -18.29 14.68
N ASP A 159 7.70 -18.50 15.99
CA ASP A 159 7.18 -17.55 16.97
C ASP A 159 8.35 -16.88 17.71
N GLY A 160 8.54 -15.59 17.47
CA GLY A 160 9.53 -14.79 18.16
C GLY A 160 9.18 -14.52 19.62
N ASN A 161 7.94 -14.79 20.07
CA ASN A 161 7.48 -14.53 21.44
C ASN A 161 7.73 -13.09 21.94
N ASP A 162 7.74 -12.13 21.03
CA ASP A 162 8.04 -10.72 21.26
C ASP A 162 9.51 -10.46 21.66
N TYR A 163 10.39 -11.45 21.52
CA TYR A 163 11.84 -11.30 21.70
C TYR A 163 12.51 -10.68 20.47
N ILE A 164 13.69 -10.13 20.74
CA ILE A 164 14.51 -9.38 19.81
C ILE A 164 15.64 -10.27 19.28
N ILE A 165 15.86 -10.23 17.97
CA ILE A 165 17.13 -10.59 17.33
C ILE A 165 17.83 -9.29 16.98
N LYS A 166 18.99 -9.01 17.58
CA LYS A 166 19.74 -7.77 17.36
C LYS A 166 21.11 -8.02 16.76
N ASN A 167 21.65 -6.99 16.10
CA ASN A 167 22.97 -7.03 15.47
C ASN A 167 23.06 -8.08 14.37
N LEU A 168 21.97 -8.40 13.68
CA LEU A 168 21.98 -9.34 12.57
C LEU A 168 22.68 -8.69 11.37
N TYR A 169 23.63 -9.41 10.77
CA TYR A 169 24.30 -8.96 9.55
C TYR A 169 24.09 -9.99 8.45
N ILE A 170 23.47 -9.56 7.35
CA ILE A 170 23.23 -10.39 6.16
C ILE A 170 23.71 -9.61 4.96
N LYS A 171 24.69 -10.14 4.26
CA LYS A 171 25.14 -9.68 2.96
C LYS A 171 25.18 -10.86 1.99
N THR A 172 24.37 -10.80 0.94
CA THR A 172 24.32 -11.87 -0.06
C THR A 172 24.07 -11.30 -1.45
N GLU A 173 24.75 -11.85 -2.44
CA GLU A 173 24.52 -11.53 -3.84
C GLU A 173 23.43 -12.41 -4.48
N THR A 174 22.96 -13.42 -3.73
CA THR A 174 21.91 -14.36 -4.16
C THR A 174 20.52 -13.90 -3.71
N ASN A 175 19.49 -14.71 -4.00
CA ASN A 175 18.11 -14.40 -3.66
C ASN A 175 17.82 -14.59 -2.16
N GLY A 176 16.93 -13.76 -1.63
CA GLY A 176 16.36 -13.96 -0.29
C GLY A 176 17.26 -13.43 0.82
N ALA A 177 17.71 -12.18 0.70
CA ALA A 177 18.44 -11.49 1.76
C ALA A 177 17.47 -11.10 2.90
N ALA A 178 17.32 -11.99 3.88
CA ALA A 178 16.45 -11.84 5.05
C ALA A 178 16.79 -12.90 6.12
N LEU A 179 16.24 -12.78 7.33
CA LEU A 179 16.34 -13.85 8.34
C LEU A 179 15.85 -15.20 7.77
N ILE A 180 14.69 -15.20 7.12
CA ILE A 180 14.13 -16.34 6.38
C ILE A 180 14.13 -15.99 4.89
N SER A 181 14.95 -16.68 4.11
CA SER A 181 15.05 -16.44 2.66
C SER A 181 13.70 -16.67 1.96
N LYS A 182 13.02 -17.78 2.29
CA LYS A 182 11.72 -18.13 1.72
C LYS A 182 10.80 -18.77 2.75
N LEU A 183 9.64 -18.15 2.97
CA LEU A 183 8.52 -18.72 3.71
C LEU A 183 7.59 -19.42 2.72
N ASN A 184 7.54 -20.75 2.77
CA ASN A 184 6.67 -21.57 1.92
C ASN A 184 5.22 -21.52 2.40
N GLU A 185 4.31 -22.01 1.55
CA GLU A 185 2.88 -22.10 1.86
C GLU A 185 2.65 -22.89 3.16
N GLY A 186 1.73 -22.40 3.99
CA GLY A 186 1.48 -22.92 5.35
C GLY A 186 2.49 -22.46 6.41
N GLY A 187 3.64 -21.93 6.00
CA GLY A 187 4.62 -21.35 6.91
C GLY A 187 4.11 -20.09 7.60
N THR A 188 4.52 -19.89 8.86
CA THR A 188 4.17 -18.68 9.64
C THR A 188 5.39 -18.09 10.34
N VAL A 189 5.46 -16.77 10.39
CA VAL A 189 6.42 -16.02 11.23
C VAL A 189 5.64 -14.97 12.01
N LYS A 190 5.79 -14.93 13.32
CA LYS A 190 5.05 -13.98 14.16
C LYS A 190 5.79 -13.50 15.40
N ASN A 191 5.34 -12.37 15.95
CA ASN A 191 5.78 -11.81 17.23
C ASN A 191 7.31 -11.68 17.31
N LEU A 192 7.94 -11.12 16.29
CA LEU A 192 9.41 -11.08 16.17
C LEU A 192 9.88 -9.66 15.95
N ILE A 193 10.92 -9.25 16.68
CA ILE A 193 11.57 -7.96 16.50
C ILE A 193 12.97 -8.20 15.97
N ILE A 194 13.33 -7.57 14.85
CA ILE A 194 14.71 -7.44 14.39
C ILE A 194 15.17 -6.00 14.62
N ASP A 195 16.25 -5.85 15.39
CA ASP A 195 16.76 -4.57 15.86
C ASP A 195 18.24 -4.37 15.46
N ASN A 196 18.64 -3.12 15.20
CA ASN A 196 20.03 -2.75 14.93
C ASN A 196 20.75 -3.72 13.99
N SER A 197 20.19 -3.94 12.79
CA SER A 197 20.67 -4.95 11.85
C SER A 197 21.02 -4.35 10.49
N TYR A 198 21.84 -5.05 9.73
CA TYR A 198 22.28 -4.62 8.40
C TYR A 198 22.00 -5.73 7.39
N ILE A 199 21.15 -5.42 6.43
CA ILE A 199 20.74 -6.37 5.38
C ILE A 199 21.07 -5.76 4.03
N ASP A 200 21.94 -6.42 3.28
CA ASP A 200 22.40 -6.00 1.95
C ASP A 200 22.21 -7.17 0.98
N GLY A 201 21.34 -6.96 -0.02
CA GLY A 201 20.95 -7.99 -0.95
C GLY A 201 20.81 -7.49 -2.39
N ASN A 202 20.72 -8.45 -3.32
CA ASN A 202 20.45 -8.16 -4.73
C ASN A 202 18.99 -8.43 -5.12
N LYS A 203 18.35 -9.46 -4.56
CA LYS A 203 16.99 -9.90 -4.95
C LYS A 203 16.20 -10.39 -3.74
N GLU A 204 14.90 -10.11 -3.74
CA GLU A 204 13.95 -10.60 -2.71
C GLU A 204 14.44 -10.27 -1.28
N ILE A 205 14.49 -8.99 -0.95
CA ILE A 205 15.16 -8.45 0.25
C ILE A 205 14.12 -8.03 1.28
N GLY A 206 14.19 -8.62 2.46
CA GLY A 206 13.34 -8.28 3.60
C GLY A 206 14.13 -8.32 4.89
N CYS A 207 13.71 -7.60 5.93
CA CYS A 207 14.31 -7.83 7.23
C CYS A 207 13.93 -9.21 7.78
N ILE A 208 12.64 -9.56 7.68
CA ILE A 208 12.09 -10.81 8.23
C ILE A 208 12.09 -11.94 7.19
N VAL A 209 11.48 -11.70 6.01
CA VAL A 209 11.32 -12.73 4.97
C VAL A 209 11.69 -12.20 3.59
N GLY A 210 12.53 -12.92 2.84
CA GLY A 210 12.84 -12.53 1.46
C GLY A 210 11.65 -12.72 0.53
N LYS A 211 11.15 -13.96 0.47
CA LYS A 211 10.03 -14.39 -0.38
C LYS A 211 8.92 -15.07 0.43
N ASN A 212 7.69 -14.62 0.31
CA ASN A 212 6.57 -15.04 1.15
C ASN A 212 5.43 -15.70 0.36
N TYR A 213 5.13 -16.95 0.67
CA TYR A 213 3.90 -17.68 0.33
C TYR A 213 3.04 -18.01 1.56
N GLY A 214 3.53 -17.65 2.76
CA GLY A 214 2.92 -17.95 4.05
C GLY A 214 2.34 -16.72 4.74
N THR A 215 2.32 -16.73 6.07
CA THR A 215 1.82 -15.59 6.87
C THR A 215 2.93 -14.97 7.72
N ILE A 216 3.16 -13.67 7.55
CA ILE A 216 4.02 -12.85 8.40
C ILE A 216 3.11 -11.95 9.23
N SER A 217 3.20 -11.99 10.55
CA SER A 217 2.31 -11.19 11.40
C SER A 217 2.95 -10.66 12.67
N LYS A 218 2.63 -9.42 13.08
CA LYS A 218 3.17 -8.84 14.33
C LYS A 218 4.70 -8.87 14.39
N CYS A 219 5.34 -8.60 13.25
CA CYS A 219 6.80 -8.50 13.16
C CYS A 219 7.22 -7.03 13.06
N ILE A 220 8.34 -6.70 13.68
CA ILE A 220 8.88 -5.35 13.73
C ILE A 220 10.31 -5.38 13.18
N SER A 221 10.59 -4.56 12.16
CA SER A 221 11.95 -4.18 11.80
C SER A 221 12.23 -2.81 12.38
N GLN A 222 13.31 -2.63 13.15
CA GLN A 222 13.67 -1.34 13.73
C GLN A 222 15.18 -1.10 13.78
N ASN A 223 15.56 0.19 13.75
CA ASN A 223 16.95 0.65 13.84
C ASN A 223 17.90 -0.04 12.85
N SER A 224 17.37 -0.63 11.78
CA SER A 224 18.14 -1.42 10.82
C SER A 224 18.31 -0.64 9.52
N LYS A 225 19.29 -1.05 8.71
CA LYS A 225 19.51 -0.52 7.38
C LYS A 225 19.38 -1.66 6.37
N ILE A 226 18.46 -1.49 5.42
CA ILE A 226 18.11 -2.51 4.43
C ILE A 226 18.41 -1.93 3.05
N ILE A 227 19.34 -2.56 2.32
CA ILE A 227 19.89 -2.03 1.08
C ILE A 227 19.71 -3.03 -0.06
N GLY A 228 19.18 -2.52 -1.19
CA GLY A 228 19.06 -3.24 -2.45
C GLY A 228 20.09 -2.78 -3.47
N ASN A 229 21.01 -3.66 -3.85
CA ASN A 229 22.11 -3.40 -4.78
C ASN A 229 22.03 -4.19 -6.09
N GLY A 230 20.89 -4.81 -6.39
CA GLY A 230 20.72 -5.70 -7.54
C GLY A 230 20.72 -5.01 -8.91
N ASP A 231 19.71 -5.30 -9.72
CA ASP A 231 19.58 -4.76 -11.07
C ASP A 231 18.14 -4.28 -11.35
N THR A 232 17.94 -3.76 -12.56
CA THR A 232 16.64 -3.28 -13.07
C THR A 232 15.61 -4.40 -13.30
N HIS A 233 15.98 -5.68 -13.14
CA HIS A 233 15.15 -6.85 -13.50
C HIS A 233 14.70 -7.70 -12.30
N GLY A 234 15.07 -7.40 -11.05
CA GLY A 234 14.65 -8.28 -9.94
C GLY A 234 14.91 -7.83 -8.51
N THR A 235 15.23 -6.55 -8.27
CA THR A 235 15.42 -6.04 -6.91
C THR A 235 14.06 -5.71 -6.28
N PHE A 236 13.51 -6.60 -5.44
CA PHE A 236 12.33 -6.33 -4.61
C PHE A 236 12.80 -6.14 -3.19
N ILE A 237 12.56 -4.97 -2.60
CA ILE A 237 13.03 -4.65 -1.26
C ILE A 237 11.91 -4.10 -0.39
N GLY A 238 11.74 -4.67 0.80
CA GLY A 238 10.87 -4.12 1.81
C GLY A 238 11.37 -4.26 3.24
N GLY A 239 10.81 -3.46 4.13
CA GLY A 239 11.22 -3.43 5.54
C GLY A 239 10.91 -4.73 6.27
N ILE A 240 9.88 -5.45 5.83
CA ILE A 240 9.47 -6.73 6.39
C ILE A 240 9.68 -7.86 5.39
N CYS A 241 9.22 -7.66 4.16
CA CYS A 241 9.29 -8.66 3.10
C CYS A 241 9.80 -8.10 1.76
N GLY A 242 10.57 -8.89 1.01
CA GLY A 242 10.95 -8.51 -0.36
C GLY A 242 9.82 -8.75 -1.36
N TYR A 243 9.34 -9.99 -1.44
CA TYR A 243 8.38 -10.43 -2.43
C TYR A 243 7.25 -11.26 -1.80
N ASN A 244 6.06 -10.68 -1.73
CA ASN A 244 4.84 -11.33 -1.27
C ASN A 244 4.07 -11.93 -2.45
N LEU A 245 3.81 -13.24 -2.41
CA LEU A 245 3.28 -14.00 -3.53
C LEU A 245 1.88 -14.57 -3.24
N LEU A 246 1.36 -15.38 -4.16
CA LEU A 246 0.10 -16.11 -4.01
C LEU A 246 -0.05 -16.72 -2.61
N ASN A 247 -1.19 -16.45 -1.97
CA ASN A 247 -1.55 -16.84 -0.59
C ASN A 247 -0.71 -16.18 0.52
N GLY A 248 0.33 -15.44 0.15
CA GLY A 248 1.16 -14.63 1.05
C GLY A 248 0.34 -13.56 1.77
N LYS A 249 0.50 -13.50 3.09
CA LYS A 249 -0.14 -12.50 3.95
C LYS A 249 0.91 -11.78 4.79
N ILE A 250 0.84 -10.46 4.83
CA ILE A 250 1.60 -9.60 5.73
C ILE A 250 0.60 -8.78 6.54
N MET A 251 0.57 -8.95 7.86
CA MET A 251 -0.44 -8.30 8.69
C MET A 251 0.08 -7.81 10.03
N ASN A 252 -0.36 -6.64 10.50
CA ASN A 252 0.05 -6.10 11.80
C ASN A 252 1.58 -5.94 11.94
N CYS A 253 2.27 -5.65 10.84
CA CYS A 253 3.73 -5.51 10.84
C CYS A 253 4.13 -4.04 10.84
N VAL A 254 5.29 -3.76 11.46
CA VAL A 254 5.80 -2.38 11.59
C VAL A 254 7.23 -2.29 11.08
N ASN A 255 7.47 -1.37 10.15
CA ASN A 255 8.83 -0.98 9.78
C ASN A 255 9.22 0.36 10.42
N LYS A 256 10.35 0.40 11.12
CA LYS A 256 11.01 1.60 11.63
C LYS A 256 12.46 1.71 11.11
N SER A 257 12.82 0.87 10.16
CA SER A 257 14.18 0.77 9.58
C SER A 257 14.27 1.56 8.28
N GLU A 258 15.46 2.07 7.98
CA GLU A 258 15.71 2.77 6.71
C GLU A 258 15.85 1.76 5.57
N ILE A 259 15.19 2.08 4.44
CA ILE A 259 15.21 1.28 3.22
C ILE A 259 15.80 2.09 2.08
N ILE A 260 16.82 1.52 1.42
CA ILE A 260 17.51 2.15 0.30
C ILE A 260 17.62 1.16 -0.85
N SER A 261 16.83 1.37 -1.91
CA SER A 261 16.99 0.68 -3.18
C SER A 261 17.77 1.54 -4.15
N LYS A 262 18.74 0.96 -4.87
CA LYS A 262 19.32 1.60 -6.06
C LYS A 262 18.40 1.55 -7.28
N TYR A 263 17.40 0.66 -7.26
CA TYR A 263 16.54 0.34 -8.40
C TYR A 263 15.05 0.44 -8.02
N LYS A 264 14.19 -0.18 -8.85
CA LYS A 264 12.74 -0.24 -8.68
C LYS A 264 12.29 -1.09 -7.48
N LEU A 265 10.97 -1.10 -7.23
CA LEU A 265 10.25 -2.02 -6.35
C LEU A 265 10.70 -1.96 -4.89
N CYS A 266 10.64 -0.74 -4.35
CA CYS A 266 11.02 -0.39 -2.99
C CYS A 266 9.79 -0.04 -2.16
N GLY A 267 9.52 -0.77 -1.07
CA GLY A 267 8.38 -0.51 -0.20
C GLY A 267 8.74 -0.48 1.28
N GLY A 268 8.08 0.36 2.08
CA GLY A 268 8.29 0.39 3.54
C GLY A 268 8.05 -0.96 4.24
N ILE A 269 7.09 -1.75 3.75
CA ILE A 269 6.75 -3.08 4.29
C ILE A 269 7.14 -4.18 3.31
N CYS A 270 6.74 -4.04 2.05
CA CYS A 270 6.94 -5.04 1.01
C CYS A 270 7.47 -4.45 -0.30
N GLY A 271 8.48 -5.05 -0.93
CA GLY A 271 8.95 -4.58 -2.24
C GLY A 271 7.91 -4.78 -3.34
N TYR A 272 7.47 -6.02 -3.54
CA TYR A 272 6.44 -6.37 -4.52
C TYR A 272 5.41 -7.33 -3.92
N SER A 273 4.11 -7.07 -4.10
CA SER A 273 3.02 -7.98 -3.75
C SER A 273 2.29 -8.46 -5.00
N LEU A 274 2.54 -9.70 -5.42
CA LEU A 274 1.89 -10.36 -6.55
C LEU A 274 0.95 -11.46 -6.03
N GLU A 275 -0.36 -11.25 -6.11
CA GLU A 275 -1.39 -12.15 -5.59
C GLU A 275 -1.36 -12.37 -4.05
N GLY A 276 -0.59 -11.55 -3.34
CA GLY A 276 -0.49 -11.51 -1.88
C GLY A 276 -1.26 -10.33 -1.27
N ASN A 277 -1.63 -10.48 0.01
CA ASN A 277 -2.39 -9.47 0.75
C ASN A 277 -1.56 -8.79 1.84
N ILE A 278 -1.78 -7.49 2.03
CA ILE A 278 -1.11 -6.67 3.05
C ILE A 278 -2.17 -5.89 3.82
N SER A 279 -2.21 -6.04 5.16
CA SER A 279 -3.16 -5.30 5.99
C SER A 279 -2.59 -4.83 7.33
N ASP A 280 -3.17 -3.78 7.90
CA ASP A 280 -2.88 -3.35 9.27
C ASP A 280 -1.38 -3.05 9.52
N CYS A 281 -0.66 -2.60 8.49
CA CYS A 281 0.78 -2.37 8.57
C CYS A 281 1.13 -0.89 8.69
N VAL A 282 2.23 -0.60 9.38
CA VAL A 282 2.68 0.78 9.61
C VAL A 282 4.15 0.93 9.23
N ASN A 283 4.45 1.93 8.41
CA ASN A 283 5.82 2.32 8.11
C ASN A 283 6.18 3.66 8.77
N TYR A 284 7.24 3.67 9.57
CA TYR A 284 7.92 4.86 10.09
C TYR A 284 9.29 5.08 9.44
N GLY A 285 9.85 4.03 8.84
CA GLY A 285 11.17 4.06 8.22
C GLY A 285 11.20 4.91 6.96
N LYS A 286 12.27 5.68 6.78
CA LYS A 286 12.53 6.40 5.52
C LYS A 286 12.70 5.39 4.38
N VAL A 287 12.05 5.66 3.24
CA VAL A 287 12.14 4.83 2.04
C VAL A 287 12.74 5.65 0.91
N THR A 288 13.86 5.17 0.36
CA THR A 288 14.53 5.78 -0.79
C THR A 288 14.66 4.75 -1.91
N GLY A 289 14.18 5.07 -3.12
CA GLY A 289 14.28 4.20 -4.30
C GLY A 289 14.29 5.00 -5.60
N SER A 290 14.44 4.36 -6.77
CA SER A 290 14.71 5.11 -8.02
C SER A 290 13.58 5.12 -9.06
N ALA A 291 12.61 4.18 -8.98
CA ALA A 291 11.44 4.17 -9.88
C ALA A 291 10.14 3.90 -9.11
N GLN A 292 9.79 2.64 -8.85
CA GLN A 292 8.60 2.30 -8.07
C GLN A 292 8.91 2.30 -6.58
N VAL A 293 8.43 3.34 -5.89
CA VAL A 293 8.67 3.56 -4.46
C VAL A 293 7.34 3.79 -3.76
N GLY A 294 7.07 2.98 -2.72
CA GLY A 294 5.90 3.13 -1.88
C GLY A 294 6.22 3.15 -0.39
N GLY A 295 5.46 3.91 0.39
CA GLY A 295 5.61 3.87 1.85
C GLY A 295 5.19 2.55 2.49
N ILE A 296 4.36 1.74 1.83
CA ILE A 296 3.99 0.40 2.29
C ILE A 296 4.45 -0.65 1.28
N VAL A 297 4.09 -0.49 0.00
CA VAL A 297 4.38 -1.46 -1.07
C VAL A 297 5.01 -0.77 -2.27
N GLY A 298 6.07 -1.32 -2.87
CA GLY A 298 6.53 -0.84 -4.17
C GLY A 298 5.46 -1.02 -5.24
N ASP A 299 5.16 -2.26 -5.62
CA ASP A 299 4.07 -2.60 -6.55
C ASP A 299 3.07 -3.59 -5.93
N SER A 300 1.81 -3.52 -6.34
CA SER A 300 0.76 -4.47 -5.94
C SER A 300 -0.08 -4.90 -7.14
N GLU A 301 -0.22 -6.22 -7.35
CA GLU A 301 -0.94 -6.82 -8.48
C GLU A 301 -1.76 -8.04 -8.03
N GLY A 302 -3.01 -8.13 -8.50
CA GLY A 302 -3.87 -9.30 -8.31
C GLY A 302 -4.17 -10.01 -9.63
N LYS A 303 -5.17 -10.91 -9.62
CA LYS A 303 -5.73 -11.53 -10.82
C LYS A 303 -7.24 -11.48 -10.81
N GLN A 304 -7.87 -11.67 -11.97
CA GLN A 304 -9.32 -11.63 -12.13
C GLN A 304 -10.09 -12.52 -11.14
N ASN A 305 -9.54 -13.68 -10.82
CA ASN A 305 -10.11 -14.65 -9.88
C ASN A 305 -9.56 -14.50 -8.44
N ASN A 306 -8.67 -13.54 -8.19
CA ASN A 306 -8.05 -13.30 -6.89
C ASN A 306 -7.72 -11.81 -6.74
N ILE A 307 -8.72 -11.04 -6.31
CA ILE A 307 -8.53 -9.63 -5.93
C ILE A 307 -7.72 -9.59 -4.65
N VAL A 308 -6.64 -8.81 -4.66
CA VAL A 308 -5.77 -8.59 -3.50
C VAL A 308 -5.98 -7.21 -2.90
N PHE A 309 -5.57 -7.06 -1.65
CA PHE A 309 -5.77 -5.84 -0.88
C PHE A 309 -4.47 -5.31 -0.30
N VAL A 310 -4.30 -3.99 -0.39
CA VAL A 310 -3.45 -3.18 0.50
C VAL A 310 -4.39 -2.33 1.33
N ARG A 311 -4.60 -2.70 2.60
CA ARG A 311 -5.65 -2.06 3.40
C ARG A 311 -5.29 -1.77 4.85
N ASP A 312 -5.94 -0.77 5.42
CA ASP A 312 -5.79 -0.43 6.84
C ASP A 312 -4.32 -0.09 7.19
N CYS A 313 -3.57 0.45 6.23
CA CYS A 313 -2.14 0.73 6.37
C CYS A 313 -1.86 2.23 6.53
N THR A 314 -0.83 2.57 7.29
CA THR A 314 -0.41 3.97 7.50
C THR A 314 1.08 4.17 7.24
N ASN A 315 1.42 5.21 6.47
CA ASN A 315 2.80 5.64 6.27
C ASN A 315 3.10 6.94 7.01
N TYR A 316 4.13 6.91 7.86
CA TYR A 316 4.77 8.04 8.53
C TYR A 316 6.20 8.29 8.02
N GLY A 317 6.80 7.32 7.33
CA GLY A 317 8.16 7.40 6.82
C GLY A 317 8.27 8.26 5.56
N GLU A 318 9.23 9.19 5.53
CA GLU A 318 9.50 10.03 4.35
C GLU A 318 9.84 9.19 3.12
N ILE A 319 9.21 9.51 1.99
CA ILE A 319 9.42 8.82 0.71
C ILE A 319 10.24 9.71 -0.21
N ASN A 320 11.35 9.17 -0.72
CA ASN A 320 12.25 9.88 -1.61
C ASN A 320 12.55 9.06 -2.86
N GLU A 321 12.29 9.64 -4.02
CA GLU A 321 12.82 9.15 -5.28
C GLU A 321 14.24 9.67 -5.50
N LYS A 322 15.15 8.77 -5.85
CA LYS A 322 16.48 9.12 -6.34
C LYS A 322 16.45 9.06 -7.86
N HIS A 323 16.64 10.20 -8.52
CA HIS A 323 16.69 10.22 -9.98
C HIS A 323 17.80 9.31 -10.52
N ASP A 324 17.45 8.47 -11.49
CA ASP A 324 18.37 7.65 -12.25
C ASP A 324 18.17 7.96 -13.75
N SER A 325 19.23 8.42 -14.41
CA SER A 325 19.21 8.80 -15.83
C SER A 325 18.93 7.63 -16.76
N GLU A 326 19.19 6.40 -16.33
CA GLU A 326 18.92 5.18 -17.10
C GLU A 326 17.46 4.73 -17.00
N GLN A 327 16.67 5.34 -16.10
CA GLN A 327 15.27 4.97 -15.86
C GLN A 327 14.30 5.85 -16.66
N ILE A 328 13.29 5.19 -17.22
CA ILE A 328 12.37 5.82 -18.15
C ILE A 328 11.27 6.58 -17.40
N MET A 329 10.74 6.02 -16.30
CA MET A 329 9.65 6.62 -15.49
C MET A 329 9.69 6.16 -14.02
N GLY A 330 9.58 7.11 -13.08
CA GLY A 330 9.39 6.85 -11.65
C GLY A 330 7.95 7.00 -11.19
N TYR A 331 7.52 6.07 -10.32
CA TYR A 331 6.18 5.97 -9.76
C TYR A 331 6.29 5.98 -8.24
N VAL A 332 5.96 7.12 -7.64
CA VAL A 332 6.21 7.38 -6.23
C VAL A 332 4.87 7.55 -5.52
N GLY A 333 4.57 6.66 -4.59
CA GLY A 333 3.36 6.70 -3.78
C GLY A 333 3.66 6.78 -2.30
N GLY A 334 2.85 7.50 -1.52
CA GLY A 334 2.94 7.43 -0.06
C GLY A 334 2.53 6.07 0.51
N ILE A 335 1.74 5.27 -0.21
CA ILE A 335 1.36 3.90 0.18
C ILE A 335 1.86 2.88 -0.84
N VAL A 336 1.48 3.01 -2.11
CA VAL A 336 1.86 2.09 -3.20
C VAL A 336 2.55 2.83 -4.32
N GLY A 337 3.72 2.41 -4.78
CA GLY A 337 4.34 2.99 -5.98
C GLY A 337 3.46 2.81 -7.23
N CYS A 338 3.20 1.55 -7.61
CA CYS A 338 2.28 1.20 -8.69
C CYS A 338 1.18 0.20 -8.24
N ASN A 339 -0.08 0.61 -8.38
CA ASN A 339 -1.23 -0.25 -8.13
C ASN A 339 -1.76 -0.84 -9.44
N TYR A 340 -1.45 -2.10 -9.70
CA TYR A 340 -1.92 -2.81 -10.88
C TYR A 340 -3.35 -3.32 -10.72
N LYS A 341 -3.83 -4.00 -11.77
CA LYS A 341 -5.19 -4.51 -11.86
C LYS A 341 -5.47 -5.52 -10.75
N TRP A 342 -6.73 -5.59 -10.32
CA TRP A 342 -7.20 -6.50 -9.27
C TRP A 342 -6.49 -6.34 -7.92
N SER A 343 -5.83 -5.20 -7.70
CA SER A 343 -5.29 -4.78 -6.41
C SER A 343 -6.08 -3.59 -5.90
N GLU A 344 -6.86 -3.76 -4.84
CA GLU A 344 -7.65 -2.70 -4.22
C GLU A 344 -6.88 -2.06 -3.05
N ILE A 345 -6.70 -0.74 -3.10
CA ILE A 345 -6.17 0.04 -1.97
C ILE A 345 -7.36 0.57 -1.17
N ASN A 346 -7.42 0.24 0.12
CA ASN A 346 -8.58 0.56 0.94
C ASN A 346 -8.19 1.09 2.33
N ASN A 347 -8.79 2.19 2.78
CA ASN A 347 -8.60 2.67 4.15
C ASN A 347 -7.13 2.90 4.54
N CYS A 348 -6.35 3.49 3.63
CA CYS A 348 -4.94 3.77 3.84
C CYS A 348 -4.68 5.27 4.04
N ILE A 349 -3.70 5.61 4.89
CA ILE A 349 -3.37 7.00 5.22
C ILE A 349 -1.88 7.24 5.00
N ASN A 350 -1.55 8.23 4.18
CA ASN A 350 -0.19 8.76 4.11
C ASN A 350 -0.08 10.06 4.92
N LYS A 351 0.76 10.05 5.93
CA LYS A 351 1.11 11.23 6.76
C LYS A 351 2.50 11.79 6.44
N ALA A 352 3.28 11.09 5.62
CA ALA A 352 4.65 11.45 5.32
C ALA A 352 4.76 12.30 4.05
N ASN A 353 5.83 13.09 3.96
CA ASN A 353 6.15 13.78 2.73
C ASN A 353 6.56 12.78 1.64
N VAL A 354 6.07 13.02 0.42
CA VAL A 354 6.37 12.25 -0.79
C VAL A 354 7.12 13.13 -1.77
N ASN A 355 8.42 12.84 -1.93
CA ASN A 355 9.32 13.62 -2.75
C ASN A 355 9.70 12.84 -4.00
N GLY A 356 9.15 13.22 -5.15
CA GLY A 356 9.48 12.63 -6.44
C GLY A 356 10.39 13.53 -7.27
N THR A 357 11.05 12.91 -8.24
CA THR A 357 11.90 13.55 -9.25
C THR A 357 11.47 13.19 -10.67
N SER A 358 10.59 12.20 -10.87
CA SER A 358 10.11 11.84 -12.20
C SER A 358 8.66 11.30 -12.28
N ALA A 359 8.11 11.39 -13.50
CA ALA A 359 6.83 10.90 -14.03
C ALA A 359 5.57 11.04 -13.16
N SER A 360 5.33 10.18 -12.16
CA SER A 360 4.05 10.14 -11.43
C SER A 360 4.24 10.06 -9.92
N ILE A 361 3.69 11.05 -9.22
CA ILE A 361 3.82 11.20 -7.77
C ILE A 361 2.42 11.31 -7.17
N GLY A 362 2.11 10.48 -6.17
CA GLY A 362 0.86 10.60 -5.42
C GLY A 362 0.97 10.31 -3.94
N GLY A 363 0.06 10.87 -3.16
CA GLY A 363 0.06 10.69 -1.71
C GLY A 363 -0.33 9.27 -1.30
N ILE A 364 -1.13 8.58 -2.12
CA ILE A 364 -1.46 7.16 -1.93
C ILE A 364 -0.76 6.30 -2.97
N ALA A 365 -0.95 6.62 -4.26
CA ALA A 365 -0.41 5.86 -5.37
C ALA A 365 0.36 6.73 -6.37
N GLY A 366 1.54 6.30 -6.83
CA GLY A 366 2.16 6.94 -8.00
C GLY A 366 1.30 6.73 -9.24
N ILE A 367 1.02 5.46 -9.54
CA ILE A 367 0.11 5.03 -10.61
C ILE A 367 -0.99 4.14 -10.05
N ASN A 368 -2.21 4.29 -10.58
CA ASN A 368 -3.34 3.44 -10.27
C ASN A 368 -4.05 2.87 -11.52
N HIS A 369 -4.26 1.57 -11.53
CA HIS A 369 -5.00 0.84 -12.57
C HIS A 369 -6.24 0.09 -12.03
N TYR A 370 -6.58 0.26 -10.75
CA TYR A 370 -7.73 -0.40 -10.12
C TYR A 370 -8.43 0.52 -9.10
N ASN A 371 -9.05 -0.02 -8.07
CA ASN A 371 -9.79 0.78 -7.10
C ASN A 371 -8.89 1.35 -6.00
N ILE A 372 -9.04 2.65 -5.71
CA ILE A 372 -8.60 3.29 -4.47
C ILE A 372 -9.84 3.80 -3.73
N LYS A 373 -10.01 3.39 -2.47
CA LYS A 373 -11.19 3.70 -1.67
C LYS A 373 -10.83 4.16 -0.27
N LYS A 374 -11.53 5.19 0.24
CA LYS A 374 -11.42 5.61 1.65
C LYS A 374 -9.99 5.95 2.08
N CYS A 375 -9.19 6.51 1.18
CA CYS A 375 -7.78 6.81 1.45
C CYS A 375 -7.54 8.31 1.63
N TYR A 376 -6.54 8.64 2.45
CA TYR A 376 -6.27 10.03 2.82
C TYR A 376 -4.79 10.37 2.74
N ASN A 377 -4.49 11.53 2.17
CA ASN A 377 -3.16 12.11 2.19
C ASN A 377 -3.13 13.36 3.07
N GLU A 378 -2.30 13.33 4.12
CA GLU A 378 -1.98 14.47 4.98
C GLU A 378 -0.58 15.03 4.70
N GLY A 379 0.30 14.24 4.09
CA GLY A 379 1.68 14.62 3.80
C GLY A 379 1.83 15.56 2.60
N LYS A 380 2.90 16.36 2.58
CA LYS A 380 3.24 17.20 1.42
C LYS A 380 3.70 16.32 0.25
N ILE A 381 3.23 16.62 -0.95
CA ILE A 381 3.68 16.00 -2.19
C ILE A 381 4.47 17.03 -2.98
N GLU A 382 5.71 16.69 -3.33
CA GLU A 382 6.61 17.62 -4.00
C GLU A 382 7.38 16.95 -5.13
N SER A 383 7.33 17.56 -6.32
CA SER A 383 8.32 17.31 -7.36
C SER A 383 9.55 18.18 -7.09
N LYS A 384 10.70 17.56 -6.83
CA LYS A 384 11.97 18.23 -6.49
C LYS A 384 12.87 18.48 -7.70
N ARG A 385 12.48 18.05 -8.91
CA ARG A 385 13.33 18.22 -10.08
C ARG A 385 13.25 19.65 -10.61
N THR A 386 14.41 20.32 -10.67
CA THR A 386 14.56 21.72 -11.12
C THR A 386 15.29 21.86 -12.46
N GLU A 387 15.83 20.76 -12.99
CA GLU A 387 16.54 20.75 -14.28
C GLU A 387 15.56 20.76 -15.46
N ILE A 388 15.90 21.51 -16.51
CA ILE A 388 15.20 21.50 -17.80
C ILE A 388 15.55 20.21 -18.54
N ILE A 389 14.55 19.39 -18.88
CA ILE A 389 14.75 18.13 -19.61
C ILE A 389 14.22 18.29 -21.03
N SER A 390 15.09 18.13 -22.02
CA SER A 390 14.70 18.08 -23.43
C SER A 390 14.19 16.68 -23.82
N ALA A 391 13.01 16.29 -23.35
CA ALA A 391 12.24 15.15 -23.89
C ALA A 391 10.86 15.12 -23.24
N THR A 392 9.84 14.90 -24.07
CA THR A 392 8.41 14.70 -23.76
C THR A 392 8.18 13.86 -22.50
N ARG A 393 8.24 14.45 -21.32
CA ARG A 393 8.06 13.74 -20.06
C ARG A 393 6.94 14.44 -19.31
N TRP A 394 5.78 13.81 -19.35
CA TRP A 394 4.64 14.26 -18.58
C TRP A 394 4.91 14.04 -17.10
N LEU A 395 4.59 15.07 -16.32
CA LEU A 395 4.69 15.04 -14.87
C LEU A 395 3.28 15.06 -14.29
N TYR A 396 2.94 14.05 -13.50
CA TYR A 396 1.64 13.88 -12.90
C TYR A 396 1.76 13.91 -11.38
N LEU A 397 1.14 14.90 -10.74
CA LEU A 397 1.08 15.01 -9.29
C LEU A 397 -0.37 14.95 -8.83
N GLY A 398 -0.68 14.09 -7.87
CA GLY A 398 -2.00 14.07 -7.25
C GLY A 398 -1.96 13.83 -5.75
N GLY A 399 -2.81 14.51 -4.98
CA GLY A 399 -2.95 14.26 -3.54
C GLY A 399 -3.20 12.79 -3.20
N ILE A 400 -3.94 12.08 -4.04
CA ILE A 400 -4.17 10.63 -3.92
C ILE A 400 -3.34 9.87 -4.97
N CYS A 401 -3.45 10.23 -6.24
CA CYS A 401 -2.82 9.49 -7.34
C CYS A 401 -2.14 10.40 -8.38
N GLY A 402 -0.92 10.09 -8.82
CA GLY A 402 -0.33 10.81 -9.95
C GLY A 402 -1.10 10.53 -11.25
N TYR A 403 -1.01 9.29 -11.73
CA TYR A 403 -1.65 8.82 -12.96
C TYR A 403 -2.73 7.78 -12.66
N ASN A 404 -3.98 8.07 -13.05
CA ASN A 404 -5.11 7.22 -12.72
C ASN A 404 -5.85 6.67 -13.95
N SER A 405 -6.00 5.35 -14.02
CA SER A 405 -6.86 4.63 -14.97
C SER A 405 -7.84 3.66 -14.28
N GLY A 406 -8.07 3.83 -12.96
CA GLY A 406 -9.03 3.06 -12.17
C GLY A 406 -9.89 3.98 -11.29
N ASN A 407 -10.85 3.43 -10.55
CA ASN A 407 -11.77 4.28 -9.79
C ASN A 407 -11.13 4.80 -8.49
N ILE A 408 -11.36 6.08 -8.20
CA ILE A 408 -11.02 6.70 -6.91
C ILE A 408 -12.33 7.11 -6.25
N GLU A 409 -12.61 6.56 -5.07
CA GLU A 409 -13.86 6.80 -4.35
C GLU A 409 -13.62 7.13 -2.88
N GLN A 410 -14.34 8.12 -2.34
CA GLN A 410 -14.29 8.47 -0.91
C GLN A 410 -12.87 8.81 -0.42
N CYS A 411 -12.06 9.48 -1.23
CA CYS A 411 -10.68 9.82 -0.89
C CYS A 411 -10.51 11.33 -0.65
N GLY A 412 -9.56 11.68 0.21
CA GLY A 412 -9.35 13.06 0.65
C GLY A 412 -7.88 13.49 0.62
N ASN A 413 -7.61 14.67 0.09
CA ASN A 413 -6.30 15.31 0.22
C ASN A 413 -6.35 16.51 1.17
N LEU A 414 -5.48 16.48 2.17
CA LEU A 414 -5.27 17.51 3.18
C LEU A 414 -3.88 18.17 3.03
N GLY A 415 -2.92 17.45 2.46
CA GLY A 415 -1.55 17.91 2.25
C GLY A 415 -1.37 18.82 1.01
N GLU A 416 -0.36 19.68 1.04
CA GLU A 416 0.03 20.49 -0.13
C GLU A 416 0.53 19.60 -1.27
N VAL A 417 0.12 19.90 -2.51
CA VAL A 417 0.64 19.28 -3.74
C VAL A 417 1.36 20.36 -4.55
N LYS A 418 2.68 20.23 -4.65
CA LYS A 418 3.55 21.26 -5.24
C LYS A 418 4.42 20.71 -6.36
N SER A 419 4.28 21.27 -7.55
CA SER A 419 5.24 21.09 -8.65
C SER A 419 6.24 22.25 -8.67
N ASN A 420 7.54 21.96 -8.57
CA ASN A 420 8.61 22.94 -8.79
C ASN A 420 9.15 22.91 -10.24
N TYR A 421 8.42 22.29 -11.16
CA TYR A 421 8.88 22.07 -12.53
C TYR A 421 8.74 23.37 -13.34
N ASN A 422 9.86 23.95 -13.78
CA ASN A 422 9.89 25.10 -14.68
C ASN A 422 9.87 24.61 -16.13
N ILE A 423 8.76 24.82 -16.83
CA ILE A 423 8.64 24.50 -18.26
C ILE A 423 9.13 25.69 -19.10
N GLU A 424 10.12 25.47 -19.97
CA GLU A 424 10.51 26.43 -21.03
C GLU A 424 9.74 26.21 -22.35
N ASP A 425 9.16 25.01 -22.57
CA ASP A 425 8.52 24.64 -23.83
C ASP A 425 7.08 24.14 -23.63
N ASP A 426 6.13 24.77 -24.32
CA ASP A 426 4.68 24.64 -24.16
C ASP A 426 4.13 23.21 -24.43
N SER A 427 5.00 22.32 -24.92
CA SER A 427 4.76 20.93 -25.27
C SER A 427 4.79 19.96 -24.07
N ASP A 428 5.43 20.33 -22.96
CA ASP A 428 5.48 19.50 -21.76
C ASP A 428 4.20 19.64 -20.92
N GLY A 429 3.57 18.50 -20.63
CA GLY A 429 2.36 18.42 -19.82
C GLY A 429 2.71 18.17 -18.35
N VAL A 430 2.78 19.24 -17.56
CA VAL A 430 2.66 19.13 -16.09
C VAL A 430 1.17 19.07 -15.78
N TYR A 431 0.75 18.12 -14.95
CA TYR A 431 -0.63 17.92 -14.55
C TYR A 431 -0.68 17.77 -13.04
N VAL A 432 -1.40 18.67 -12.37
CA VAL A 432 -1.44 18.71 -10.90
C VAL A 432 -2.90 18.69 -10.45
N GLY A 433 -3.23 17.74 -9.58
CA GLY A 433 -4.56 17.65 -8.97
C GLY A 433 -4.54 17.48 -7.46
N GLY A 434 -5.57 17.95 -6.77
CA GLY A 434 -5.75 17.62 -5.36
C GLY A 434 -6.10 16.15 -5.12
N ILE A 435 -6.75 15.46 -6.06
CA ILE A 435 -6.97 14.00 -5.98
C ILE A 435 -6.08 13.28 -6.98
N SER A 436 -6.16 13.64 -8.26
CA SER A 436 -5.41 12.96 -9.33
C SER A 436 -4.69 13.94 -10.25
N GLY A 437 -3.45 13.67 -10.65
CA GLY A 437 -2.80 14.51 -11.67
C GLY A 437 -3.58 14.43 -12.99
N VAL A 438 -3.87 13.21 -13.43
CA VAL A 438 -4.72 12.93 -14.59
C VAL A 438 -5.65 11.76 -14.31
N ILE A 439 -6.83 11.79 -14.91
CA ILE A 439 -7.70 10.61 -15.07
C ILE A 439 -7.80 10.24 -16.55
N THR A 440 -7.54 8.98 -16.86
CA THR A 440 -7.51 8.47 -18.24
C THR A 440 -8.48 7.31 -18.47
N VAL A 441 -8.65 6.92 -19.74
CA VAL A 441 -9.34 5.69 -20.13
C VAL A 441 -8.73 4.49 -19.41
N SER A 442 -9.58 3.55 -19.01
CA SER A 442 -9.10 2.30 -18.43
C SER A 442 -8.18 1.58 -19.43
N ASN A 443 -6.98 1.21 -18.96
CA ASN A 443 -6.07 0.32 -19.70
C ASN A 443 -6.62 -1.12 -19.82
N SER A 444 -7.83 -1.38 -19.28
CA SER A 444 -8.55 -2.64 -19.42
C SER A 444 -10.05 -2.39 -19.44
N LYS A 445 -10.58 -2.28 -20.65
CA LYS A 445 -12.03 -2.21 -20.89
C LYS A 445 -12.78 -3.39 -20.26
N ASP A 446 -12.11 -4.54 -20.09
CA ASP A 446 -12.66 -5.72 -19.42
C ASP A 446 -12.93 -5.52 -17.92
N VAL A 447 -12.41 -4.45 -17.32
CA VAL A 447 -12.52 -4.15 -15.88
C VAL A 447 -13.45 -2.96 -15.62
N PHE A 448 -13.33 -1.89 -16.40
CA PHE A 448 -14.15 -0.69 -16.25
C PHE A 448 -14.58 -0.14 -17.61
N ASP A 449 -15.90 0.08 -17.76
CA ASP A 449 -16.47 0.77 -18.93
C ASP A 449 -16.12 2.27 -18.95
N SER A 450 -15.95 2.86 -17.77
CA SER A 450 -15.52 4.25 -17.57
C SER A 450 -14.74 4.38 -16.26
N VAL A 451 -13.85 5.37 -16.19
CA VAL A 451 -13.06 5.66 -14.98
C VAL A 451 -13.70 6.84 -14.24
N LYS A 452 -13.79 6.74 -12.91
CA LYS A 452 -14.45 7.76 -12.08
C LYS A 452 -13.58 8.23 -10.92
N ILE A 453 -13.62 9.54 -10.66
CA ILE A 453 -13.33 10.11 -9.33
C ILE A 453 -14.67 10.47 -8.72
N SER A 454 -14.99 9.90 -7.56
CA SER A 454 -16.28 10.09 -6.91
C SER A 454 -16.19 10.30 -5.41
N LYS A 455 -17.03 11.18 -4.87
CA LYS A 455 -17.11 11.42 -3.41
C LYS A 455 -15.76 11.80 -2.80
N CYS A 456 -14.93 12.51 -3.57
CA CYS A 456 -13.59 12.89 -3.16
C CYS A 456 -13.51 14.39 -2.84
N TYR A 457 -12.55 14.78 -2.03
CA TYR A 457 -12.40 16.17 -1.64
C TYR A 457 -10.94 16.61 -1.50
N ASN A 458 -10.70 17.90 -1.72
CA ASN A 458 -9.40 18.52 -1.51
C ASN A 458 -9.50 19.74 -0.57
N TYR A 459 -8.72 19.72 0.50
CA TYR A 459 -8.43 20.88 1.35
C TYR A 459 -6.98 21.36 1.20
N GLY A 460 -6.10 20.53 0.63
CA GLY A 460 -4.70 20.87 0.44
C GLY A 460 -4.49 21.97 -0.60
N ILE A 461 -3.42 22.75 -0.43
CA ILE A 461 -3.02 23.75 -1.42
C ILE A 461 -2.45 23.04 -2.65
N ILE A 462 -2.91 23.43 -3.83
CA ILE A 462 -2.44 22.89 -5.11
C ILE A 462 -1.64 23.96 -5.84
N ASN A 463 -0.38 23.68 -6.13
CA ASN A 463 0.53 24.60 -6.78
C ASN A 463 1.21 23.93 -7.98
N GLY A 464 0.93 24.42 -9.18
CA GLY A 464 1.50 23.94 -10.43
C GLY A 464 1.62 25.05 -11.48
N GLN A 465 2.02 24.68 -12.70
CA GLN A 465 2.19 25.63 -13.81
C GLN A 465 1.07 25.49 -14.85
N LYS A 466 0.94 24.32 -15.48
CA LYS A 466 -0.10 24.03 -16.49
C LYS A 466 -1.03 22.91 -16.01
N TYR A 467 -2.28 22.88 -16.49
CA TYR A 467 -3.29 21.85 -16.20
C TYR A 467 -3.46 21.54 -14.70
N ILE A 468 -4.13 22.44 -13.98
CA ILE A 468 -4.26 22.37 -12.53
C ILE A 468 -5.73 22.24 -12.13
N GLY A 469 -6.03 21.31 -11.25
CA GLY A 469 -7.35 21.08 -10.70
C GLY A 469 -7.37 20.89 -9.20
N GLY A 470 -8.38 21.40 -8.50
CA GLY A 470 -8.59 21.02 -7.10
C GLY A 470 -8.92 19.54 -6.93
N ILE A 471 -9.55 18.90 -7.93
CA ILE A 471 -9.76 17.45 -7.97
C ILE A 471 -8.81 16.78 -8.95
N THR A 472 -8.79 17.20 -10.22
CA THR A 472 -7.88 16.61 -11.22
C THR A 472 -7.31 17.61 -12.19
N GLY A 473 -6.02 17.54 -12.51
CA GLY A 473 -5.40 18.45 -13.48
C GLY A 473 -6.06 18.37 -14.87
N ARG A 474 -6.30 17.13 -15.33
CA ARG A 474 -6.97 16.86 -16.61
C ARG A 474 -7.86 15.63 -16.56
N VAL A 475 -9.01 15.73 -17.22
CA VAL A 475 -9.87 14.58 -17.55
C VAL A 475 -9.59 14.11 -18.98
N SER A 476 -9.59 12.81 -19.22
CA SER A 476 -9.46 12.22 -20.56
C SER A 476 -10.72 11.42 -20.96
N THR A 477 -10.71 10.85 -22.16
CA THR A 477 -11.84 10.13 -22.77
C THR A 477 -12.52 9.13 -21.83
N ASN A 478 -13.85 9.08 -21.85
CA ASN A 478 -14.68 8.15 -21.06
C ASN A 478 -14.39 8.18 -19.54
N SER A 479 -14.14 9.38 -18.99
CA SER A 479 -13.83 9.56 -17.58
C SER A 479 -14.66 10.68 -16.95
N ASN A 480 -15.07 10.49 -15.69
CA ASN A 480 -16.05 11.35 -15.02
C ASN A 480 -15.59 11.79 -13.62
N ILE A 481 -16.03 12.98 -13.20
CA ILE A 481 -15.91 13.49 -11.83
C ILE A 481 -17.32 13.68 -11.28
N GLU A 482 -17.63 13.03 -10.16
CA GLU A 482 -18.98 13.00 -9.60
C GLU A 482 -18.94 13.25 -8.09
N TYR A 483 -19.81 14.10 -7.54
CA TYR A 483 -19.93 14.29 -6.08
C TYR A 483 -18.62 14.72 -5.40
N CYS A 484 -17.84 15.61 -6.03
CA CYS A 484 -16.54 16.04 -5.50
C CYS A 484 -16.52 17.53 -5.14
N PHE A 485 -15.66 17.92 -4.22
CA PHE A 485 -15.48 19.34 -3.90
C PHE A 485 -14.04 19.75 -3.60
N ASN A 486 -13.75 21.01 -3.89
CA ASN A 486 -12.47 21.63 -3.55
C ASN A 486 -12.68 22.80 -2.59
N ASN A 487 -11.94 22.80 -1.49
CA ASN A 487 -11.80 23.92 -0.57
C ASN A 487 -10.35 24.43 -0.47
N GLY A 488 -9.40 23.68 -1.01
CA GLY A 488 -7.99 24.07 -1.05
C GLY A 488 -7.72 25.20 -2.06
N LYS A 489 -6.77 26.08 -1.72
CA LYS A 489 -6.29 27.12 -2.65
C LYS A 489 -5.59 26.48 -3.85
N ILE A 490 -5.82 27.02 -5.04
CA ILE A 490 -5.21 26.56 -6.29
C ILE A 490 -4.40 27.70 -6.90
N ILE A 491 -3.15 27.40 -7.25
CA ILE A 491 -2.20 28.33 -7.86
C ILE A 491 -1.69 27.69 -9.15
N GLY A 492 -1.88 28.40 -10.26
CA GLY A 492 -1.51 27.96 -11.60
C GLY A 492 -1.17 29.10 -12.54
N ASP A 493 -0.70 28.78 -13.75
CA ASP A 493 -0.46 29.73 -14.84
C ASP A 493 -1.50 29.56 -15.96
N ASP A 494 -1.62 28.35 -16.54
CA ASP A 494 -2.55 28.07 -17.65
C ASP A 494 -3.42 26.83 -17.39
N LYS A 495 -4.71 26.92 -17.75
CA LYS A 495 -5.73 25.86 -17.60
C LYS A 495 -5.92 25.43 -16.15
N VAL A 496 -6.49 26.33 -15.35
CA VAL A 496 -6.64 26.18 -13.90
C VAL A 496 -8.13 26.11 -13.54
N GLY A 497 -8.55 25.10 -12.80
CA GLY A 497 -9.94 25.01 -12.35
C GLY A 497 -10.11 24.48 -10.93
N GLY A 498 -11.16 24.93 -10.24
CA GLY A 498 -11.47 24.46 -8.89
C GLY A 498 -11.72 22.95 -8.83
N ILE A 499 -12.30 22.38 -9.88
CA ILE A 499 -12.48 20.92 -10.02
C ILE A 499 -11.44 20.37 -11.00
N THR A 500 -11.35 20.91 -12.22
CA THR A 500 -10.36 20.46 -13.19
C THR A 500 -9.80 21.55 -14.10
N GLY A 501 -8.54 21.42 -14.52
CA GLY A 501 -7.96 22.33 -15.49
C GLY A 501 -8.61 22.20 -16.87
N THR A 502 -8.91 20.97 -17.32
CA THR A 502 -9.51 20.73 -18.64
C THR A 502 -10.48 19.55 -18.67
N LEU A 503 -11.60 19.76 -19.37
CA LEU A 503 -12.63 18.77 -19.64
C LEU A 503 -12.85 18.62 -21.16
N PRO A 504 -12.19 17.66 -21.85
CA PRO A 504 -12.23 17.54 -23.30
C PRO A 504 -13.55 16.92 -23.81
N ASN A 505 -13.93 17.23 -25.06
CA ASN A 505 -15.12 16.70 -25.73
C ASN A 505 -15.02 15.22 -26.16
N ASN A 506 -14.76 14.33 -25.20
CA ASN A 506 -14.53 12.91 -25.46
C ASN A 506 -15.35 12.04 -24.50
N ASN A 507 -16.66 12.29 -24.41
CA ASN A 507 -17.57 11.61 -23.48
C ASN A 507 -17.07 11.71 -22.02
N THR A 508 -16.81 12.94 -21.59
CA THR A 508 -16.40 13.26 -20.23
C THR A 508 -17.46 14.11 -19.56
N LYS A 509 -17.61 13.99 -18.25
CA LYS A 509 -18.56 14.82 -17.51
C LYS A 509 -18.10 15.18 -16.10
N ILE A 510 -18.59 16.33 -15.65
CA ILE A 510 -18.57 16.75 -14.25
C ILE A 510 -20.03 16.84 -13.79
N CYS A 511 -20.35 16.17 -12.69
CA CYS A 511 -21.69 16.14 -12.14
C CYS A 511 -21.64 16.37 -10.63
N SER A 512 -22.48 17.29 -10.13
CA SER A 512 -22.64 17.52 -8.70
C SER A 512 -21.30 17.83 -8.01
N CYS A 513 -20.60 18.87 -8.47
CA CYS A 513 -19.32 19.27 -7.91
C CYS A 513 -19.31 20.76 -7.54
N TYR A 514 -18.49 21.13 -6.56
CA TYR A 514 -18.38 22.53 -6.17
C TYR A 514 -17.01 22.98 -5.69
N ASN A 515 -16.73 24.27 -5.81
CA ASN A 515 -15.47 24.89 -5.41
C ASN A 515 -15.67 26.07 -4.44
N PHE A 516 -14.96 26.02 -3.32
CA PHE A 516 -14.81 27.09 -2.34
C PHE A 516 -13.40 27.69 -2.35
N GLY A 517 -12.42 26.92 -2.82
CA GLY A 517 -11.02 27.34 -2.82
C GLY A 517 -10.77 28.56 -3.69
N GLU A 518 -9.90 29.45 -3.22
CA GLU A 518 -9.36 30.54 -4.03
C GLU A 518 -8.56 29.98 -5.21
N ILE A 519 -8.70 30.60 -6.38
CA ILE A 519 -7.99 30.23 -7.61
C ILE A 519 -7.20 31.43 -8.11
N SER A 520 -5.88 31.25 -8.26
CA SER A 520 -4.98 32.18 -8.94
C SER A 520 -4.51 31.57 -10.27
N GLY A 521 -4.58 32.34 -11.35
CA GLY A 521 -4.23 31.91 -12.70
C GLY A 521 -3.86 33.09 -13.61
N ASN A 522 -3.24 32.82 -14.76
CA ASN A 522 -2.93 33.82 -15.78
C ASN A 522 -3.73 33.61 -17.08
N SER A 523 -3.99 32.35 -17.48
CA SER A 523 -4.71 32.02 -18.72
C SER A 523 -5.67 30.84 -18.54
N ASN A 524 -6.86 30.92 -19.13
CA ASN A 524 -7.88 29.85 -19.12
C ASN A 524 -8.19 29.33 -17.71
N PHE A 525 -8.72 30.17 -16.82
CA PHE A 525 -8.98 29.76 -15.43
C PHE A 525 -10.37 30.13 -14.91
N GLY A 526 -10.93 29.27 -14.07
CA GLY A 526 -12.25 29.51 -13.48
C GLY A 526 -12.63 28.60 -12.32
N GLY A 527 -13.71 28.96 -11.63
CA GLY A 527 -14.15 28.33 -10.39
C GLY A 527 -14.36 26.82 -10.44
N VAL A 528 -14.85 26.26 -11.55
CA VAL A 528 -15.03 24.81 -11.72
C VAL A 528 -14.04 24.26 -12.74
N CYS A 529 -13.94 24.88 -13.91
CA CYS A 529 -13.05 24.43 -14.98
C CYS A 529 -12.22 25.56 -15.58
N GLY A 530 -10.98 25.26 -15.95
CA GLY A 530 -10.20 26.12 -16.83
C GLY A 530 -10.81 26.14 -18.24
N ILE A 531 -10.90 24.96 -18.89
CA ILE A 531 -11.53 24.80 -20.20
C ILE A 531 -12.62 23.72 -20.16
N VAL A 532 -13.80 24.05 -20.66
CA VAL A 532 -14.94 23.13 -20.84
C VAL A 532 -15.16 22.86 -22.32
N GLY A 533 -15.00 21.60 -22.74
CA GLY A 533 -15.37 21.12 -24.06
C GLY A 533 -16.50 20.09 -24.05
N SER A 534 -17.00 19.68 -22.88
CA SER A 534 -18.00 18.61 -22.75
C SER A 534 -19.07 18.95 -21.72
N TYR A 535 -19.57 17.97 -20.99
CA TYR A 535 -20.78 18.12 -20.18
C TYR A 535 -20.48 18.49 -18.71
N VAL A 536 -21.10 19.55 -18.21
CA VAL A 536 -21.03 19.96 -16.79
C VAL A 536 -22.44 20.16 -16.26
N GLU A 537 -22.78 19.50 -15.15
CA GLU A 537 -24.11 19.65 -14.55
C GLU A 537 -24.10 19.81 -13.03
N ASN A 538 -25.14 20.50 -12.53
CA ASN A 538 -25.47 20.63 -11.10
C ASN A 538 -24.25 21.06 -10.26
N SER A 539 -23.49 22.04 -10.76
CA SER A 539 -22.19 22.40 -10.19
C SER A 539 -22.10 23.88 -9.93
N TYR A 540 -21.37 24.28 -8.88
CA TYR A 540 -21.25 25.69 -8.53
C TYR A 540 -19.86 26.08 -8.00
N SER A 541 -19.55 27.39 -8.05
CA SER A 541 -18.33 27.93 -7.43
C SER A 541 -18.62 29.20 -6.66
N ILE A 542 -18.03 29.29 -5.47
CA ILE A 542 -17.98 30.52 -4.66
C ILE A 542 -16.54 30.94 -4.35
N GLY A 543 -15.54 30.19 -4.84
CA GLY A 543 -14.14 30.49 -4.63
C GLY A 543 -13.71 31.78 -5.31
N LYS A 544 -12.96 32.61 -4.60
CA LYS A 544 -12.36 33.85 -5.14
C LYS A 544 -11.52 33.52 -6.38
N ILE A 545 -11.64 34.35 -7.42
CA ILE A 545 -10.76 34.33 -8.59
C ILE A 545 -9.78 35.50 -8.46
N ASP A 546 -8.49 35.20 -8.44
CA ASP A 546 -7.40 36.16 -8.32
C ASP A 546 -6.77 36.36 -9.71
N TYR A 547 -6.96 37.55 -10.28
CA TYR A 547 -6.55 37.91 -11.63
C TYR A 547 -5.96 39.31 -11.66
N ASP A 548 -5.17 39.61 -12.69
CA ASP A 548 -4.57 40.92 -12.92
C ASP A 548 -4.75 41.40 -14.37
N ASN A 549 -4.13 42.53 -14.70
CA ASN A 549 -4.22 43.13 -16.03
C ASN A 549 -3.57 42.31 -17.16
N SER A 550 -2.74 41.32 -16.82
CA SER A 550 -2.12 40.39 -17.79
C SER A 550 -2.94 39.13 -18.00
N SER A 551 -3.94 38.89 -17.15
CA SER A 551 -4.75 37.68 -17.15
C SER A 551 -5.73 37.63 -18.33
N ASN A 552 -5.85 36.47 -18.98
CA ASN A 552 -6.73 36.24 -20.12
C ASN A 552 -7.66 35.04 -19.88
N TYR A 553 -8.86 35.11 -20.47
CA TYR A 553 -9.85 34.01 -20.42
C TYR A 553 -10.11 33.47 -19.01
N TYR A 554 -10.47 34.39 -18.11
CA TYR A 554 -10.90 34.07 -16.75
C TYR A 554 -12.40 34.29 -16.57
N GLY A 555 -13.05 33.47 -15.75
CA GLY A 555 -14.45 33.65 -15.37
C GLY A 555 -14.72 33.04 -13.99
N THR A 556 -15.76 33.52 -13.31
CA THR A 556 -16.08 33.00 -11.96
C THR A 556 -16.33 31.50 -11.95
N LEU A 557 -16.91 30.95 -13.02
CA LEU A 557 -17.15 29.51 -13.15
C LEU A 557 -16.21 28.84 -14.13
N PHE A 558 -16.06 29.38 -15.35
CA PHE A 558 -15.26 28.79 -16.41
C PHE A 558 -14.29 29.78 -17.03
N GLY A 559 -13.06 29.35 -17.29
CA GLY A 559 -12.10 30.17 -18.06
C GLY A 559 -12.52 30.28 -19.53
N ALA A 560 -12.74 29.14 -20.18
CA ALA A 560 -13.21 29.06 -21.56
C ALA A 560 -14.23 27.94 -21.78
N ILE A 561 -15.19 28.16 -22.67
CA ILE A 561 -16.17 27.17 -23.14
C ILE A 561 -16.06 26.97 -24.66
N TRP A 562 -15.92 25.72 -25.08
CA TRP A 562 -15.62 25.31 -26.46
C TRP A 562 -16.80 24.58 -27.09
N THR A 563 -16.82 24.51 -28.43
CA THR A 563 -17.86 23.85 -29.19
C THR A 563 -18.00 22.37 -28.77
N GLY A 564 -19.23 21.97 -28.46
CA GLY A 564 -19.56 20.64 -27.91
C GLY A 564 -19.77 20.63 -26.40
N ALA A 565 -19.43 21.73 -25.71
CA ALA A 565 -19.78 21.89 -24.31
C ALA A 565 -21.31 21.99 -24.14
N ASN A 566 -21.81 21.40 -23.05
CA ASN A 566 -23.19 21.52 -22.64
C ASN A 566 -23.23 21.64 -21.11
N CYS A 567 -23.66 22.81 -20.64
CA CYS A 567 -23.74 23.12 -19.22
C CYS A 567 -25.20 23.14 -18.78
N VAL A 568 -25.51 22.53 -17.63
CA VAL A 568 -26.87 22.46 -17.09
C VAL A 568 -26.83 22.74 -15.60
N ASN A 569 -27.65 23.66 -15.10
CA ASN A 569 -27.71 23.98 -13.66
C ASN A 569 -26.31 24.33 -13.09
N CYS A 570 -25.64 25.27 -13.75
CA CYS A 570 -24.30 25.73 -13.42
C CYS A 570 -24.34 27.12 -12.81
N TYR A 571 -23.87 27.29 -11.58
CA TYR A 571 -24.07 28.53 -10.80
C TYR A 571 -22.78 29.09 -10.24
N TYR A 572 -22.71 30.41 -10.06
CA TYR A 572 -21.57 31.07 -9.44
C TYR A 572 -21.99 32.29 -8.63
N LEU A 573 -21.13 32.69 -7.70
CA LEU A 573 -21.34 33.90 -6.90
C LEU A 573 -21.03 35.14 -7.74
N ASP A 574 -22.05 35.95 -8.01
CA ASP A 574 -22.02 37.04 -8.99
C ASP A 574 -21.16 38.26 -8.59
N ILE A 575 -20.75 38.34 -7.33
CA ILE A 575 -19.88 39.42 -6.83
C ILE A 575 -18.37 39.18 -7.06
N ILE A 576 -17.98 38.00 -7.57
CA ILE A 576 -16.56 37.64 -7.68
C ILE A 576 -15.90 38.24 -8.93
N CYS A 577 -16.53 38.04 -10.11
CA CYS A 577 -16.09 38.65 -11.37
C CYS A 577 -17.31 39.25 -12.09
N ASP A 578 -17.05 40.13 -13.05
CA ASP A 578 -18.05 40.70 -13.95
C ASP A 578 -18.68 39.67 -14.92
N LYS A 579 -18.08 38.48 -15.02
CA LYS A 579 -18.50 37.40 -15.94
C LYS A 579 -18.32 36.01 -15.34
N GLY A 580 -19.31 35.14 -15.59
CA GLY A 580 -19.23 33.72 -15.24
C GLY A 580 -18.30 32.90 -16.14
N VAL A 581 -18.12 33.33 -17.40
CA VAL A 581 -17.29 32.67 -18.42
C VAL A 581 -16.33 33.67 -19.05
N GLY A 582 -15.05 33.32 -19.13
CA GLY A 582 -14.02 34.20 -19.66
C GLY A 582 -13.96 34.30 -21.19
N TYR A 583 -14.13 33.17 -21.88
CA TYR A 583 -14.16 33.08 -23.33
C TYR A 583 -15.17 32.05 -23.81
N GLU A 584 -15.85 32.37 -24.92
CA GLU A 584 -16.84 31.51 -25.55
C GLU A 584 -16.50 31.34 -27.04
N GLN A 585 -16.24 30.10 -27.47
CA GLN A 585 -15.89 29.81 -28.87
C GLN A 585 -17.07 30.01 -29.83
N THR A 586 -18.29 29.77 -29.37
CA THR A 586 -19.53 29.93 -30.14
C THR A 586 -20.59 30.53 -29.25
N SER A 587 -21.24 31.61 -29.69
CA SER A 587 -22.22 32.33 -28.88
C SER A 587 -23.36 31.43 -28.39
N GLY A 588 -23.69 31.52 -27.10
CA GLY A 588 -24.84 30.87 -26.47
C GLY A 588 -24.53 29.58 -25.70
N LEU A 589 -23.28 29.11 -25.72
CA LEU A 589 -22.79 28.02 -24.85
C LEU A 589 -22.85 28.38 -23.37
N ALA A 590 -22.69 29.67 -23.03
CA ALA A 590 -22.72 30.18 -21.66
C ALA A 590 -24.13 30.51 -21.13
N ASN A 591 -25.19 30.35 -21.93
CA ASN A 591 -26.55 30.77 -21.57
C ASN A 591 -27.12 30.07 -20.31
N SER A 592 -26.59 28.90 -19.97
CA SER A 592 -26.97 28.12 -18.79
C SER A 592 -26.07 28.33 -17.57
N VAL A 593 -25.09 29.24 -17.68
CA VAL A 593 -24.18 29.62 -16.59
C VAL A 593 -24.74 30.86 -15.89
N ILE A 594 -25.25 30.67 -14.67
CA ILE A 594 -26.11 31.66 -14.00
C ILE A 594 -25.42 32.24 -12.77
N GLY A 595 -25.21 33.55 -12.77
CA GLY A 595 -24.76 34.30 -11.60
C GLY A 595 -25.88 34.41 -10.58
N LYS A 596 -25.53 34.24 -9.31
CA LYS A 596 -26.46 34.30 -8.18
C LYS A 596 -25.83 35.08 -7.03
N SER A 597 -26.66 35.82 -6.31
CA SER A 597 -26.26 36.45 -5.06
C SER A 597 -25.97 35.40 -3.98
N GLU A 598 -25.29 35.81 -2.91
CA GLU A 598 -25.03 34.95 -1.76
C GLU A 598 -26.31 34.34 -1.18
N GLU A 599 -27.38 35.13 -1.03
CA GLU A 599 -28.66 34.66 -0.48
C GLU A 599 -29.34 33.61 -1.37
N GLU A 600 -29.24 33.76 -2.70
CA GLU A 600 -29.81 32.81 -3.65
C GLU A 600 -29.00 31.52 -3.71
N LEU A 601 -27.66 31.60 -3.74
CA LEU A 601 -26.79 30.42 -3.74
C LEU A 601 -26.97 29.58 -2.48
N LYS A 602 -27.12 30.23 -1.33
CA LYS A 602 -27.40 29.54 -0.07
C LYS A 602 -28.74 28.80 -0.08
N LYS A 603 -29.64 29.02 -1.04
CA LYS A 603 -30.95 28.32 -1.15
C LYS A 603 -31.02 27.35 -2.35
N LEU A 604 -29.89 27.08 -3.00
CA LEU A 604 -29.84 26.41 -4.30
C LEU A 604 -29.97 24.88 -4.24
N ALA A 605 -30.01 24.28 -3.05
CA ALA A 605 -29.94 22.83 -2.87
C ALA A 605 -31.00 22.06 -3.66
N GLU A 606 -32.27 22.50 -3.64
CA GLU A 606 -33.37 21.86 -4.37
C GLU A 606 -33.17 21.94 -5.90
N ILE A 607 -32.64 23.07 -6.39
CA ILE A 607 -32.39 23.32 -7.82
C ILE A 607 -31.22 22.48 -8.33
N LEU A 608 -30.17 22.34 -7.51
CA LEU A 608 -29.01 21.48 -7.83
C LEU A 608 -29.36 19.99 -7.82
N GLY A 609 -30.53 19.62 -7.29
CA GLY A 609 -31.07 18.27 -7.31
C GLY A 609 -30.70 17.41 -6.11
N GLU A 610 -31.06 16.12 -6.19
CA GLU A 610 -31.06 15.22 -5.04
C GLU A 610 -29.70 14.97 -4.39
N ALA A 611 -28.60 15.23 -5.12
CA ALA A 611 -27.23 15.10 -4.63
C ALA A 611 -26.91 16.06 -3.47
N TYR A 612 -27.61 17.20 -3.40
CA TYR A 612 -27.32 18.27 -2.46
C TYR A 612 -28.30 18.28 -1.27
N SER A 613 -27.75 18.68 -0.13
CA SER A 613 -28.48 19.06 1.07
C SER A 613 -28.32 20.55 1.32
N GLN A 614 -29.39 21.16 1.83
CA GLN A 614 -29.33 22.51 2.36
C GLN A 614 -28.52 22.53 3.66
N ASP A 615 -27.63 23.52 3.81
CA ASP A 615 -26.75 23.64 4.98
C ASP A 615 -27.40 24.43 6.12
N TYR A 616 -28.24 23.76 6.92
CA TYR A 616 -28.86 24.35 8.10
C TYR A 616 -27.92 24.42 9.31
N ASP A 617 -26.91 23.53 9.36
CA ASP A 617 -25.98 23.37 10.48
C ASP A 617 -24.65 24.14 10.28
N ASN A 618 -24.60 24.96 9.21
CA ASN A 618 -23.44 25.76 8.83
C ASN A 618 -22.15 24.92 8.75
N ILE A 619 -22.22 23.75 8.11
CA ILE A 619 -21.09 22.86 7.84
C ILE A 619 -20.33 23.22 6.57
N ASN A 620 -20.95 23.99 5.69
CA ASN A 620 -20.41 24.46 4.42
C ASN A 620 -20.71 25.96 4.24
N ASN A 621 -20.59 26.73 5.33
CA ASN A 621 -20.82 28.18 5.38
C ASN A 621 -22.22 28.64 4.92
N GLY A 622 -23.24 27.80 5.11
CA GLY A 622 -24.63 28.05 4.74
C GLY A 622 -24.94 27.72 3.28
N TYR A 623 -23.96 27.28 2.49
CA TYR A 623 -24.16 26.89 1.09
C TYR A 623 -24.46 25.39 0.97
N PRO A 624 -25.20 24.95 -0.07
CA PRO A 624 -25.54 23.55 -0.27
C PRO A 624 -24.31 22.63 -0.28
N TYR A 625 -24.38 21.48 0.39
CA TYR A 625 -23.30 20.49 0.42
C TYR A 625 -23.75 19.14 -0.12
N LEU A 626 -22.82 18.27 -0.47
CA LEU A 626 -23.12 16.94 -1.02
C LEU A 626 -23.47 15.94 0.08
N LYS A 627 -24.61 15.24 -0.05
CA LYS A 627 -25.07 14.24 0.93
C LYS A 627 -24.09 13.10 1.15
N GLU A 628 -23.47 12.64 0.06
CA GLU A 628 -22.57 11.48 0.06
C GLU A 628 -21.08 11.87 0.20
N ASN A 629 -20.79 13.17 0.36
CA ASN A 629 -19.44 13.70 0.53
C ASN A 629 -19.49 14.96 1.42
N ILE A 630 -19.65 14.74 2.71
CA ILE A 630 -19.89 15.79 3.71
C ILE A 630 -18.56 16.49 4.05
N PRO A 631 -18.51 17.85 4.05
CA PRO A 631 -17.34 18.59 4.51
C PRO A 631 -16.88 18.22 5.92
N ILE A 632 -15.58 18.34 6.15
CA ILE A 632 -14.93 18.09 7.44
C ILE A 632 -14.55 19.47 7.98
N LYS A 633 -14.97 19.77 9.21
CA LYS A 633 -14.66 21.04 9.87
C LYS A 633 -13.26 21.07 10.45
#